data_AF-A0A8T5UBR1-F1
#
_entry.id   AF-A0A8T5UBR1-F1
#
_cell.length_a   1.000
_cell.length_b   1.000
_cell.length_c   1.000
_cell.angle_alpha   90.00
_cell.angle_beta   90.00
_cell.angle_gamma   90.00
#
_symmetry.space_group_name_H-M   'P 1'
#
loop_
_entity.id
_entity.type
_entity.pdbx_description
1 polymer ?
#
loop_
_entity_poly.entity_id
_entity_poly.type
_entity_poly.pdbx_seq_one_letter_code
_entity_poly.pdbx_strand_id
1 'polypeptide(L)'
;MLSDEDRTQLKGANNDKELKKTFKSIASYNPDQFFPTEELKNLGYTRKQCECCGVYFWTTISERKVCGDPVCSGGFQVTINNPAKVKLSYIGVWKKIVEILEPRGYVPIKRYPCVARWNPTSEFTIASISAFQPYVITGEVEPPAKKLIIPQFCLRFNDIENVGLTGSHNTGFVMVGQHVFVSPEEWNQGELFLDIHAFIIEGVGLPKEEITIHEDSWAGGGSFGCSLEFFSRGVELFNQVYTMFEQTPDGPRELSLKVLDMGLGQERV
;
A
#
# COMPACT_ATOMS: atom_id res chain seq x y z
N MET A 1 18.38 8.30 4.42
CA MET A 1 19.33 7.28 3.94
C MET A 1 19.60 6.26 5.04
N LEU A 2 19.73 4.97 4.70
CA LEU A 2 20.06 3.93 5.68
C LEU A 2 21.44 4.16 6.29
N SER A 3 21.54 4.06 7.62
CA SER A 3 22.81 4.10 8.34
C SER A 3 23.64 2.83 8.09
N ASP A 4 24.93 2.86 8.43
CA ASP A 4 25.79 1.66 8.31
C ASP A 4 25.31 0.51 9.20
N GLU A 5 24.72 0.84 10.35
CA GLU A 5 24.10 -0.14 11.24
C GLU A 5 22.86 -0.77 10.59
N ASP A 6 21.96 0.04 10.03
CA ASP A 6 20.78 -0.44 9.30
C ASP A 6 21.19 -1.37 8.15
N ARG A 7 22.21 -0.98 7.37
CA ARG A 7 22.74 -1.78 6.25
C ARG A 7 23.26 -3.13 6.71
N THR A 8 23.95 -3.17 7.85
CA THR A 8 24.48 -4.40 8.44
C THR A 8 23.36 -5.32 8.90
N GLN A 9 22.33 -4.78 9.57
CA GLN A 9 21.18 -5.55 10.02
C GLN A 9 20.38 -6.13 8.84
N LEU A 10 20.13 -5.32 7.81
CA LEU A 10 19.38 -5.73 6.61
C LEU A 10 20.14 -6.78 5.80
N LYS A 11 21.47 -6.66 5.68
CA LYS A 11 22.31 -7.67 5.00
C LYS A 11 22.20 -9.06 5.65
N GLY A 12 21.91 -9.12 6.95
CA GLY A 12 21.74 -10.38 7.69
C GLY A 12 20.40 -11.08 7.47
N ALA A 13 19.44 -10.47 6.77
CA ALA A 13 18.14 -11.08 6.50
C ALA A 13 18.24 -12.16 5.41
N ASN A 14 17.78 -13.37 5.72
CA ASN A 14 17.94 -14.55 4.85
C ASN A 14 16.78 -14.75 3.86
N ASN A 15 15.68 -14.02 4.03
CA ASN A 15 14.49 -14.11 3.20
C ASN A 15 13.65 -12.83 3.30
N ASP A 16 12.69 -12.67 2.38
CA ASP A 16 11.81 -11.49 2.32
C ASP A 16 11.04 -11.24 3.62
N LYS A 17 10.68 -12.30 4.36
CA LYS A 17 9.96 -12.17 5.64
C LYS A 17 10.84 -11.56 6.74
N GLU A 18 12.09 -11.99 6.84
CA GLU A 18 13.07 -11.40 7.75
C GLU A 18 13.41 -9.98 7.33
N LEU A 19 13.58 -9.73 6.03
CA LEU A 19 13.89 -8.41 5.48
C LEU A 19 12.77 -7.41 5.79
N LYS A 20 11.51 -7.79 5.54
CA LYS A 20 10.32 -7.04 5.95
C LYS A 20 10.37 -6.74 7.45
N LYS A 21 10.51 -7.76 8.29
CA LYS A 21 10.50 -7.58 9.76
C LYS A 21 11.59 -6.61 10.24
N THR A 22 12.81 -6.76 9.74
CA THR A 22 13.95 -5.90 10.10
C THR A 22 13.71 -4.46 9.63
N PHE A 23 13.30 -4.27 8.37
CA PHE A 23 13.04 -2.95 7.83
C PHE A 23 11.87 -2.24 8.53
N LYS A 24 10.81 -2.98 8.90
CA LYS A 24 9.70 -2.43 9.71
C LYS A 24 10.21 -1.76 10.98
N SER A 25 11.09 -2.44 11.71
CA SER A 25 11.65 -1.93 12.97
C SER A 25 12.48 -0.66 12.73
N ILE A 26 13.33 -0.65 11.70
CA ILE A 26 14.14 0.51 11.30
C ILE A 26 13.24 1.69 10.92
N ALA A 27 12.25 1.46 10.06
CA ALA A 27 11.33 2.49 9.60
C ALA A 27 10.49 3.08 10.75
N SER A 28 10.01 2.22 11.64
CA SER A 28 9.21 2.64 12.82
C SER A 28 10.05 3.36 13.88
N TYR A 29 11.37 3.12 13.94
CA TYR A 29 12.26 3.83 14.85
C TYR A 29 12.53 5.26 14.38
N ASN A 30 12.68 5.46 13.05
CA ASN A 30 12.92 6.77 12.43
C ASN A 30 11.79 7.16 11.45
N PRO A 31 10.54 7.35 11.93
CA PRO A 31 9.39 7.45 11.04
C PRO A 31 9.44 8.64 10.08
N ASP A 32 9.99 9.79 10.52
CA ASP A 32 10.09 11.00 9.69
C ASP A 32 11.04 10.82 8.48
N GLN A 33 11.89 9.79 8.47
CA GLN A 33 12.76 9.49 7.33
C GLN A 33 12.06 8.64 6.26
N PHE A 34 11.08 7.82 6.65
CA PHE A 34 10.53 6.78 5.78
C PHE A 34 9.06 6.96 5.48
N PHE A 35 8.28 7.63 6.33
CA PHE A 35 6.85 7.84 6.13
C PHE A 35 6.56 9.32 5.83
N PRO A 36 5.44 9.65 5.15
CA PRO A 36 4.99 11.03 4.91
C PRO A 36 4.45 11.68 6.20
N THR A 37 5.30 11.78 7.22
CA THR A 37 4.87 12.17 8.57
C THR A 37 4.49 13.65 8.65
N GLU A 38 5.10 14.50 7.82
CA GLU A 38 4.75 15.91 7.73
C GLU A 38 3.30 16.07 7.22
N GLU A 39 2.95 15.39 6.14
CA GLU A 39 1.61 15.41 5.57
C GLU A 39 0.58 14.82 6.53
N LEU A 40 0.91 13.70 7.18
CA LEU A 40 0.09 13.10 8.23
C LEU A 40 -0.21 14.10 9.36
N LYS A 41 0.82 14.77 9.89
CA LYS A 41 0.68 15.78 10.95
C LYS A 41 -0.14 16.98 10.47
N ASN A 42 0.11 17.47 9.25
CA ASN A 42 -0.63 18.58 8.64
C ASN A 42 -2.11 18.27 8.44
N LEU A 43 -2.46 17.01 8.18
CA LEU A 43 -3.85 16.53 8.12
C LEU A 43 -4.48 16.28 9.50
N GLY A 44 -3.73 16.45 10.58
CA GLY A 44 -4.19 16.29 11.97
C GLY A 44 -4.08 14.87 12.52
N TYR A 45 -3.36 13.97 11.84
CA TYR A 45 -3.09 12.65 12.40
C TYR A 45 -2.01 12.72 13.47
N THR A 46 -2.17 11.90 14.50
CA THR A 46 -1.20 11.70 15.58
C THR A 46 -0.74 10.26 15.58
N ARG A 47 0.57 10.06 15.76
CA ARG A 47 1.20 8.74 15.84
C ARG A 47 0.99 8.14 17.21
N LYS A 48 0.64 6.85 17.26
CA LYS A 48 0.40 6.07 18.48
C LYS A 48 0.93 4.66 18.33
N GLN A 49 1.05 3.96 19.44
CA GLN A 49 1.33 2.53 19.49
C GLN A 49 0.10 1.79 20.00
N CYS A 50 -0.31 0.73 19.30
CA CYS A 50 -1.48 -0.06 19.66
C CYS A 50 -1.25 -0.80 20.97
N GLU A 51 -2.16 -0.64 21.95
CA GLU A 51 -2.07 -1.34 23.24
C GLU A 51 -2.26 -2.87 23.11
N CYS A 52 -2.87 -3.34 22.02
CA CYS A 52 -3.15 -4.77 21.81
C CYS A 52 -2.01 -5.50 21.07
N CYS A 53 -1.55 -4.98 19.93
CA CYS A 53 -0.58 -5.66 19.07
C CYS A 53 0.78 -4.95 18.96
N GLY A 54 0.93 -3.77 19.57
CA GLY A 54 2.19 -3.01 19.56
C GLY A 54 2.53 -2.32 18.23
N VAL A 55 1.70 -2.45 17.20
CA VAL A 55 1.93 -1.76 15.90
C VAL A 55 1.83 -0.26 16.08
N TYR A 56 2.71 0.49 15.40
CA TYR A 56 2.56 1.93 15.29
C TYR A 56 1.49 2.27 14.26
N PHE A 57 0.63 3.22 14.59
CA PHE A 57 -0.45 3.66 13.72
C PHE A 57 -0.75 5.14 13.91
N TRP A 58 -1.40 5.72 12.91
CA TRP A 58 -1.80 7.12 12.86
C TRP A 58 -3.32 7.25 12.98
N THR A 59 -3.79 8.22 13.74
CA THR A 59 -5.22 8.51 13.92
C THR A 59 -5.45 9.99 14.27
N THR A 60 -6.59 10.53 13.86
CA THR A 60 -7.04 11.86 14.31
C THR A 60 -7.73 11.83 15.69
N ILE A 61 -7.99 10.65 16.25
CA ILE A 61 -8.68 10.50 17.55
C ILE A 61 -7.65 10.40 18.68
N SER A 62 -7.56 11.44 19.51
CA SER A 62 -6.61 11.54 20.64
C SER A 62 -6.81 10.47 21.72
N GLU A 63 -8.01 9.91 21.88
CA GLU A 63 -8.32 8.88 22.88
C GLU A 63 -8.22 7.44 22.35
N ARG A 64 -8.04 7.25 21.03
CA ARG A 64 -7.98 5.90 20.44
C ARG A 64 -6.74 5.14 20.92
N LYS A 65 -6.94 3.91 21.43
CA LYS A 65 -5.89 3.04 22.00
C LYS A 65 -5.47 1.87 21.11
N VAL A 66 -6.30 1.53 20.11
CA VAL A 66 -6.10 0.37 19.23
C VAL A 66 -6.04 0.78 17.76
N CYS A 67 -5.30 0.02 16.97
CA CYS A 67 -4.94 0.37 15.59
C CYS A 67 -6.08 0.25 14.55
N GLY A 68 -7.24 -0.30 14.92
CA GLY A 68 -8.34 -0.49 13.96
C GLY A 68 -8.32 -1.84 13.24
N ASP A 69 -7.28 -2.66 13.43
CA ASP A 69 -7.28 -4.06 13.00
C ASP A 69 -8.46 -4.82 13.63
N PRO A 70 -9.13 -5.74 12.92
CA PRO A 70 -10.26 -6.48 13.47
C PRO A 70 -9.90 -7.30 14.71
N VAL A 71 -8.67 -7.84 14.82
CA VAL A 71 -8.20 -8.55 16.02
C VAL A 71 -8.10 -7.61 17.22
N CYS A 72 -7.69 -6.36 17.00
CA CYS A 72 -7.52 -5.37 18.07
C CYS A 72 -8.81 -4.59 18.41
N SER A 73 -9.79 -4.60 17.51
CA SER A 73 -10.96 -3.70 17.56
C SER A 73 -12.28 -4.43 17.77
N GLY A 74 -12.24 -5.74 18.04
CA GLY A 74 -13.43 -6.55 18.31
C GLY A 74 -14.17 -7.01 17.05
N GLY A 75 -13.45 -7.20 15.94
CA GLY A 75 -13.97 -7.71 14.66
C GLY A 75 -14.29 -6.63 13.64
N PHE A 76 -14.94 -7.05 12.54
CA PHE A 76 -15.39 -6.16 11.47
C PHE A 76 -16.65 -5.40 11.87
N GLN A 77 -16.66 -4.08 11.66
CA GLN A 77 -17.77 -3.19 12.00
C GLN A 77 -18.29 -2.40 10.77
N VAL A 78 -17.80 -2.73 9.58
CA VAL A 78 -18.08 -2.00 8.32
C VAL A 78 -19.56 -2.00 7.92
N THR A 79 -20.32 -3.01 8.34
CA THR A 79 -21.76 -3.15 8.00
C THR A 79 -22.67 -2.30 8.90
N ILE A 80 -22.15 -1.76 9.99
CA ILE A 80 -22.91 -0.99 10.97
C ILE A 80 -22.79 0.49 10.61
N ASN A 81 -23.92 1.20 10.44
CA ASN A 81 -23.96 2.67 10.27
C ASN A 81 -22.86 3.20 9.33
N ASN A 82 -22.89 2.80 8.06
CA ASN A 82 -21.87 3.14 7.07
C ASN A 82 -21.55 4.65 7.10
N PRO A 83 -20.30 5.04 7.42
CA PRO A 83 -19.91 6.44 7.55
C PRO A 83 -19.61 7.12 6.20
N ALA A 84 -19.49 6.37 5.11
CA ALA A 84 -19.21 6.92 3.79
C ALA A 84 -20.39 7.77 3.30
N LYS A 85 -20.09 9.03 2.95
CA LYS A 85 -21.11 9.98 2.47
C LYS A 85 -21.44 9.80 0.99
N VAL A 86 -20.56 9.14 0.23
CA VAL A 86 -20.74 8.90 -1.20
C VAL A 86 -21.03 7.42 -1.42
N LYS A 87 -22.15 7.11 -2.07
CA LYS A 87 -22.47 5.74 -2.49
C LYS A 87 -21.82 5.47 -3.84
N LEU A 88 -20.81 4.60 -3.84
CA LEU A 88 -20.13 4.17 -5.05
C LEU A 88 -20.60 2.76 -5.41
N SER A 89 -20.94 2.54 -6.69
CA SER A 89 -20.99 1.19 -7.23
C SER A 89 -19.57 0.70 -7.50
N TYR A 90 -19.40 -0.57 -7.80
CA TYR A 90 -18.12 -1.11 -8.24
C TYR A 90 -17.48 -0.27 -9.34
N ILE A 91 -18.20 -0.04 -10.45
CA ILE A 91 -17.73 0.83 -11.54
C ILE A 91 -17.55 2.29 -11.07
N GLY A 92 -18.37 2.74 -10.11
CA GLY A 92 -18.28 4.05 -9.48
C GLY A 92 -16.94 4.27 -8.77
N VAL A 93 -16.40 3.28 -8.07
CA VAL A 93 -15.07 3.36 -7.42
C VAL A 93 -13.99 3.66 -8.46
N TRP A 94 -13.94 2.90 -9.55
CA TRP A 94 -12.98 3.13 -10.64
C TRP A 94 -13.16 4.50 -11.32
N LYS A 95 -14.41 4.91 -11.60
CA LYS A 95 -14.65 6.22 -12.21
C LYS A 95 -14.22 7.36 -11.28
N LYS A 96 -14.47 7.23 -9.98
CA LYS A 96 -14.16 8.26 -8.99
C LYS A 96 -12.66 8.40 -8.75
N ILE A 97 -11.92 7.29 -8.71
CA ILE A 97 -10.46 7.36 -8.57
C ILE A 97 -9.80 7.97 -9.82
N VAL A 98 -10.30 7.67 -11.02
CA VAL A 98 -9.86 8.33 -12.27
C VAL A 98 -10.14 9.83 -12.22
N GLU A 99 -11.36 10.23 -11.86
CA GLU A 99 -11.75 11.64 -11.73
C GLU A 99 -10.83 12.44 -10.80
N ILE A 100 -10.33 11.80 -9.74
CA ILE A 100 -9.44 12.43 -8.76
C ILE A 100 -7.98 12.41 -9.23
N LEU A 101 -7.48 11.28 -9.73
CA LEU A 101 -6.04 11.12 -10.00
C LEU A 101 -5.63 11.55 -11.41
N GLU A 102 -6.50 11.48 -12.42
CA GLU A 102 -6.15 11.87 -13.80
C GLU A 102 -5.74 13.36 -13.90
N PRO A 103 -6.46 14.32 -13.29
CA PRO A 103 -6.01 15.73 -13.27
C PRO A 103 -4.69 15.96 -12.54
N ARG A 104 -4.25 15.01 -11.70
CA ARG A 104 -2.96 15.03 -10.98
C ARG A 104 -1.82 14.35 -11.77
N GLY A 105 -2.08 14.02 -13.04
CA GLY A 105 -1.10 13.48 -13.97
C GLY A 105 -1.02 11.95 -14.02
N TYR A 106 -1.93 11.23 -13.33
CA TYR A 106 -1.99 9.76 -13.44
C TYR A 106 -2.69 9.34 -14.73
N VAL A 107 -2.03 8.50 -15.53
CA VAL A 107 -2.61 7.98 -16.76
C VAL A 107 -3.45 6.72 -16.48
N PRO A 108 -4.76 6.70 -16.75
CA PRO A 108 -5.55 5.48 -16.64
C PRO A 108 -5.19 4.51 -17.75
N ILE A 109 -4.86 3.27 -17.38
CA ILE A 109 -4.51 2.22 -18.34
C ILE A 109 -5.47 1.02 -18.24
N LYS A 110 -5.49 0.22 -19.29
CA LYS A 110 -6.28 -1.02 -19.33
C LYS A 110 -5.61 -2.09 -18.47
N ARG A 111 -6.44 -2.94 -17.85
CA ARG A 111 -5.98 -4.11 -17.10
C ARG A 111 -5.21 -5.09 -18.00
N TYR A 112 -4.29 -5.82 -17.39
CA TYR A 112 -3.61 -6.96 -17.98
C TYR A 112 -4.44 -8.25 -17.76
N PRO A 113 -4.18 -9.32 -18.53
CA PRO A 113 -4.74 -10.64 -18.28
C PRO A 113 -4.45 -11.13 -16.86
N CYS A 114 -5.32 -11.96 -16.27
CA CYS A 114 -5.06 -12.56 -14.96
C CYS A 114 -4.00 -13.67 -15.00
N VAL A 115 -3.69 -14.21 -16.19
CA VAL A 115 -2.56 -15.12 -16.42
C VAL A 115 -1.33 -14.28 -16.75
N ALA A 116 -0.27 -14.43 -15.97
CA ALA A 116 0.93 -13.60 -16.04
C ALA A 116 1.86 -14.03 -17.19
N ARG A 117 1.39 -13.90 -18.44
CA ARG A 117 2.11 -14.33 -19.66
C ARG A 117 3.50 -13.72 -19.83
N TRP A 118 3.73 -12.56 -19.24
CA TRP A 118 5.00 -11.83 -19.30
C TRP A 118 5.95 -12.22 -18.18
N ASN A 119 5.46 -12.78 -17.06
CA ASN A 119 6.28 -13.01 -15.88
C ASN A 119 6.69 -14.50 -15.80
N PRO A 120 7.99 -14.83 -15.89
CA PRO A 120 8.43 -16.23 -15.83
C PRO A 120 8.39 -16.83 -14.42
N THR A 121 8.19 -16.03 -13.37
CA THR A 121 8.21 -16.49 -11.96
C THR A 121 6.82 -16.60 -11.35
N SER A 122 5.76 -16.25 -12.08
CA SER A 122 4.39 -16.26 -11.57
C SER A 122 3.40 -16.75 -12.62
N GLU A 123 2.46 -17.60 -12.22
CA GLU A 123 1.38 -18.08 -13.10
C GLU A 123 0.25 -17.05 -13.25
N PHE A 124 -0.07 -16.35 -12.16
CA PHE A 124 -1.22 -15.44 -12.08
C PHE A 124 -0.82 -14.04 -11.64
N THR A 125 -1.60 -13.06 -12.06
CA THR A 125 -1.49 -11.69 -11.55
C THR A 125 -2.04 -11.65 -10.13
N ILE A 126 -1.15 -11.53 -9.13
CA ILE A 126 -1.52 -11.57 -7.70
C ILE A 126 -1.72 -10.18 -7.08
N ALA A 127 -1.22 -9.15 -7.75
CA ALA A 127 -1.33 -7.74 -7.38
C ALA A 127 -1.29 -6.87 -8.65
N SER A 128 -1.69 -5.62 -8.57
CA SER A 128 -1.60 -4.69 -9.70
C SER A 128 -0.15 -4.46 -10.16
N ILE A 129 0.80 -4.40 -9.22
CA ILE A 129 2.23 -4.26 -9.54
C ILE A 129 2.79 -5.44 -10.35
N SER A 130 2.18 -6.63 -10.25
CA SER A 130 2.60 -7.81 -11.01
C SER A 130 2.49 -7.61 -12.53
N ALA A 131 1.69 -6.65 -12.99
CA ALA A 131 1.61 -6.25 -14.40
C ALA A 131 2.92 -5.64 -14.93
N PHE A 132 3.78 -5.14 -14.05
CA PHE A 132 5.01 -4.44 -14.38
C PHE A 132 6.26 -5.23 -13.96
N GLN A 133 6.11 -6.22 -13.09
CA GLN A 133 7.19 -7.10 -12.65
C GLN A 133 7.50 -8.20 -13.67
N PRO A 134 8.79 -8.59 -13.83
CA PRO A 134 9.96 -7.94 -13.22
C PRO A 134 10.49 -6.75 -14.05
N TYR A 135 10.21 -6.71 -15.35
CA TYR A 135 10.99 -5.93 -16.32
C TYR A 135 10.91 -4.41 -16.19
N VAL A 136 9.78 -3.87 -15.72
CA VAL A 136 9.69 -2.43 -15.44
C VAL A 136 10.45 -2.06 -14.18
N ILE A 137 10.39 -2.93 -13.18
CA ILE A 137 11.06 -2.71 -11.88
C ILE A 137 12.58 -2.82 -12.05
N THR A 138 13.06 -3.73 -12.91
CA THR A 138 14.49 -3.86 -13.23
C THR A 138 15.00 -2.78 -14.20
N GLY A 139 14.11 -2.01 -14.84
CA GLY A 139 14.44 -1.00 -15.84
C GLY A 139 14.76 -1.57 -17.23
N GLU A 140 14.50 -2.85 -17.47
CA GLU A 140 14.64 -3.47 -18.80
C GLU A 140 13.55 -2.99 -19.78
N VAL A 141 12.39 -2.59 -19.25
CA VAL A 141 11.25 -2.08 -20.02
C VAL A 141 10.74 -0.80 -19.38
N GLU A 142 10.52 0.24 -20.19
CA GLU A 142 9.91 1.48 -19.72
C GLU A 142 8.46 1.25 -19.25
N PRO A 143 8.02 1.89 -18.14
CA PRO A 143 6.63 1.82 -17.71
C PRO A 143 5.71 2.48 -18.76
N PRO A 144 4.43 2.05 -18.88
CA PRO A 144 3.47 2.68 -19.80
C PRO A 144 3.27 4.19 -19.55
N ALA A 145 3.46 4.64 -18.32
CA ALA A 145 3.56 6.03 -17.92
C ALA A 145 4.30 6.14 -16.58
N LYS A 146 4.92 7.30 -16.30
CA LYS A 146 5.59 7.58 -15.01
C LYS A 146 4.61 7.52 -13.82
N LYS A 147 3.40 8.03 -14.00
CA LYS A 147 2.29 7.94 -13.04
C LYS A 147 1.10 7.28 -13.74
N LEU A 148 0.57 6.19 -13.20
CA LEU A 148 -0.55 5.47 -13.80
C LEU A 148 -1.52 4.92 -12.77
N ILE A 149 -2.75 4.65 -13.23
CA ILE A 149 -3.75 3.89 -12.48
C ILE A 149 -4.31 2.74 -13.32
N ILE A 150 -4.55 1.58 -12.69
CA ILE A 150 -4.96 0.35 -13.37
C ILE A 150 -6.01 -0.41 -12.53
N PRO A 151 -7.15 -0.85 -13.10
CA PRO A 151 -8.12 -1.70 -12.41
C PRO A 151 -7.77 -3.18 -12.64
N GLN A 152 -6.69 -3.65 -12.02
CA GLN A 152 -6.15 -4.98 -12.31
C GLN A 152 -6.96 -6.08 -11.62
N PHE A 153 -7.51 -7.01 -12.40
CA PHE A 153 -8.12 -8.21 -11.83
C PHE A 153 -7.03 -9.20 -11.40
N CYS A 154 -7.03 -9.55 -10.12
CA CYS A 154 -6.02 -10.37 -9.48
C CYS A 154 -6.61 -11.72 -9.03
N LEU A 155 -5.75 -12.74 -8.96
CA LEU A 155 -6.08 -14.05 -8.40
C LEU A 155 -5.12 -14.38 -7.25
N ARG A 156 -5.66 -14.77 -6.09
CA ARG A 156 -4.88 -15.23 -4.93
C ARG A 156 -5.48 -16.54 -4.40
N PHE A 157 -4.61 -17.53 -4.25
CA PHE A 157 -4.99 -18.86 -3.76
C PHE A 157 -4.41 -19.19 -2.37
N ASN A 158 -3.45 -18.40 -1.88
CA ASN A 158 -2.84 -18.60 -0.56
C ASN A 158 -3.86 -18.48 0.58
N ASP A 159 -4.90 -17.66 0.39
CA ASP A 159 -5.92 -17.38 1.40
C ASP A 159 -7.23 -18.13 1.13
N ILE A 160 -7.21 -19.20 0.32
CA ILE A 160 -8.44 -19.89 -0.11
C ILE A 160 -9.26 -20.43 1.07
N GLU A 161 -8.60 -20.87 2.13
CA GLU A 161 -9.26 -21.38 3.34
C GLU A 161 -10.06 -20.30 4.07
N ASN A 162 -9.73 -19.02 3.88
CA ASN A 162 -10.41 -17.89 4.51
C ASN A 162 -11.62 -17.38 3.71
N VAL A 163 -11.77 -17.82 2.45
CA VAL A 163 -12.82 -17.36 1.53
C VAL A 163 -14.17 -17.88 1.99
N GLY A 164 -15.12 -16.97 2.19
CA GLY A 164 -16.46 -17.28 2.72
C GLY A 164 -16.53 -17.42 4.25
N LEU A 165 -15.39 -17.55 4.95
CA LEU A 165 -15.33 -17.60 6.42
C LEU A 165 -15.16 -16.22 7.05
N THR A 166 -14.22 -15.43 6.52
CA THR A 166 -13.84 -14.13 7.09
C THR A 166 -14.66 -12.95 6.58
N GLY A 167 -15.47 -13.17 5.53
CA GLY A 167 -16.27 -12.13 4.87
C GLY A 167 -15.48 -11.09 4.07
N SER A 168 -14.15 -11.14 4.07
CA SER A 168 -13.26 -10.12 3.46
C SER A 168 -12.21 -10.68 2.48
N HIS A 169 -12.08 -12.00 2.39
CA HIS A 169 -11.17 -12.68 1.48
C HIS A 169 -11.90 -13.17 0.22
N ASN A 170 -11.26 -12.99 -0.93
CA ASN A 170 -11.71 -13.44 -2.25
C ASN A 170 -10.59 -14.19 -2.95
N THR A 171 -10.93 -15.18 -3.79
CA THR A 171 -9.97 -15.80 -4.70
C THR A 171 -9.65 -14.90 -5.90
N GLY A 172 -10.64 -14.13 -6.36
CA GLY A 172 -10.50 -13.15 -7.43
C GLY A 172 -11.11 -11.82 -7.05
N PHE A 173 -10.40 -10.73 -7.33
CA PHE A 173 -10.80 -9.37 -6.94
C PHE A 173 -10.10 -8.35 -7.85
N VAL A 174 -10.63 -7.13 -7.96
CA VAL A 174 -9.91 -6.04 -8.62
C VAL A 174 -9.09 -5.26 -7.60
N MET A 175 -7.78 -5.31 -7.80
CA MET A 175 -6.84 -4.39 -7.17
C MET A 175 -6.70 -3.17 -8.07
N VAL A 176 -7.27 -2.04 -7.65
CA VAL A 176 -6.97 -0.77 -8.28
C VAL A 176 -5.56 -0.37 -7.85
N GLY A 177 -4.64 -0.35 -8.80
CA GLY A 177 -3.26 0.06 -8.61
C GLY A 177 -3.08 1.55 -8.88
N GLN A 178 -2.45 2.28 -7.98
CA GLN A 178 -1.83 3.59 -8.26
C GLN A 178 -0.33 3.37 -8.24
N HIS A 179 0.30 3.50 -9.41
CA HIS A 179 1.72 3.23 -9.57
C HIS A 179 2.46 4.45 -10.05
N VAL A 180 3.64 4.65 -9.47
CA VAL A 180 4.57 5.71 -9.86
C VAL A 180 5.95 5.11 -10.01
N PHE A 181 6.59 5.39 -11.14
CA PHE A 181 7.91 4.91 -11.52
C PHE A 181 8.75 6.13 -11.90
N VAL A 182 9.59 6.60 -10.98
CA VAL A 182 10.35 7.85 -11.15
C VAL A 182 11.75 7.75 -10.55
N SER A 183 12.65 8.63 -10.98
CA SER A 183 13.98 8.69 -10.38
C SER A 183 13.93 9.19 -8.93
N PRO A 184 14.98 8.98 -8.12
CA PRO A 184 15.07 9.52 -6.76
C PRO A 184 14.88 11.04 -6.68
N GLU A 185 15.26 11.79 -7.72
CA GLU A 185 15.12 13.24 -7.79
C GLU A 185 13.67 13.70 -8.03
N GLU A 186 12.89 12.91 -8.76
CA GLU A 186 11.47 13.16 -9.04
C GLU A 186 10.55 12.62 -7.93
N TRP A 187 11.09 11.86 -6.98
CA TRP A 187 10.31 11.19 -5.94
C TRP A 187 9.78 12.16 -4.88
N ASN A 188 8.45 12.26 -4.79
CA ASN A 188 7.77 13.05 -3.78
C ASN A 188 6.75 12.19 -3.01
N GLN A 189 7.22 11.55 -1.93
CA GLN A 189 6.38 10.64 -1.15
C GLN A 189 5.13 11.31 -0.54
N GLY A 190 5.27 12.57 -0.11
CA GLY A 190 4.19 13.35 0.48
C GLY A 190 3.04 13.58 -0.50
N GLU A 191 3.36 13.98 -1.73
CA GLU A 191 2.38 14.13 -2.81
C GLU A 191 1.64 12.82 -3.09
N LEU A 192 2.37 11.72 -3.21
CA LEU A 192 1.78 10.40 -3.46
C LEU A 192 0.80 9.96 -2.38
N PHE A 193 1.12 10.26 -1.12
CA PHE A 193 0.23 10.04 0.02
C PHE A 193 -1.02 10.93 -0.04
N LEU A 194 -0.84 12.24 -0.28
CA LEU A 194 -1.96 13.19 -0.36
C LEU A 194 -2.92 12.87 -1.50
N ASP A 195 -2.41 12.35 -2.62
CA ASP A 195 -3.21 12.00 -3.78
C ASP A 195 -4.22 10.87 -3.49
N ILE A 196 -3.79 9.79 -2.83
CA ILE A 196 -4.72 8.72 -2.44
C ILE A 196 -5.57 9.11 -1.23
N HIS A 197 -5.03 9.96 -0.35
CA HIS A 197 -5.79 10.50 0.78
C HIS A 197 -6.99 11.32 0.28
N ALA A 198 -6.80 12.14 -0.76
CA ALA A 198 -7.90 12.87 -1.40
C ALA A 198 -8.97 11.92 -1.96
N PHE A 199 -8.58 10.78 -2.54
CA PHE A 199 -9.57 9.79 -2.99
C PHE A 199 -10.44 9.27 -1.85
N ILE A 200 -9.86 8.90 -0.70
CA ILE A 200 -10.66 8.35 0.41
C ILE A 200 -11.53 9.42 1.09
N ILE A 201 -11.04 10.66 1.20
CA ILE A 201 -11.80 11.75 1.84
C ILE A 201 -12.84 12.36 0.90
N GLU A 202 -12.47 12.73 -0.32
CA GLU A 202 -13.33 13.45 -1.25
C GLU A 202 -14.12 12.48 -2.14
N GLY A 203 -13.49 11.39 -2.59
CA GLY A 203 -14.09 10.43 -3.50
C GLY A 203 -15.07 9.49 -2.82
N VAL A 204 -14.66 8.88 -1.72
CA VAL A 204 -15.51 7.97 -0.91
C VAL A 204 -16.34 8.76 0.11
N GLY A 205 -15.89 9.96 0.50
CA GLY A 205 -16.59 10.76 1.50
C GLY A 205 -16.40 10.21 2.92
N LEU A 206 -15.31 9.48 3.18
CA LEU A 206 -15.04 8.88 4.48
C LEU A 206 -14.43 9.94 5.42
N PRO A 207 -15.00 10.18 6.61
CA PRO A 207 -14.40 11.11 7.58
C PRO A 207 -13.02 10.64 8.03
N LYS A 208 -12.10 11.56 8.32
CA LYS A 208 -10.74 11.22 8.76
C LYS A 208 -10.73 10.42 10.07
N GLU A 209 -11.73 10.65 10.92
CA GLU A 209 -11.92 9.98 12.22
C GLU A 209 -12.20 8.47 12.08
N GLU A 210 -12.70 8.05 10.91
CA GLU A 210 -12.97 6.65 10.58
C GLU A 210 -11.72 5.92 10.07
N ILE A 211 -10.61 6.63 9.85
CA ILE A 211 -9.39 6.10 9.25
C ILE A 211 -8.31 5.94 10.32
N THR A 212 -7.73 4.75 10.37
CA THR A 212 -6.44 4.50 11.02
C THR A 212 -5.43 4.05 9.97
N ILE A 213 -4.17 4.45 10.13
CA ILE A 213 -3.13 4.15 9.13
C ILE A 213 -1.99 3.44 9.84
N HIS A 214 -1.72 2.18 9.50
CA HIS A 214 -0.66 1.41 10.15
C HIS A 214 0.68 1.67 9.49
N GLU A 215 1.73 1.72 10.29
CA GLU A 215 3.09 1.62 9.81
C GLU A 215 3.46 0.14 9.61
N ASP A 216 3.78 -0.21 8.38
CA ASP A 216 4.35 -1.50 8.05
C ASP A 216 5.51 -1.36 7.06
N SER A 217 5.97 -2.50 6.56
CA SER A 217 6.92 -2.57 5.46
C SER A 217 6.52 -3.70 4.53
N TRP A 218 7.10 -3.65 3.34
CA TRP A 218 6.95 -4.69 2.35
C TRP A 218 8.33 -5.12 1.87
N ALA A 219 8.46 -6.42 1.59
CA ALA A 219 9.62 -6.98 0.91
C ALA A 219 9.12 -8.12 0.00
N GLY A 220 9.69 -8.20 -1.20
CA GLY A 220 9.32 -9.21 -2.18
C GLY A 220 10.18 -9.11 -3.43
N GLY A 221 10.62 -10.26 -3.94
CA GLY A 221 11.36 -10.32 -5.21
C GLY A 221 12.68 -9.55 -5.17
N GLY A 222 13.32 -9.48 -4.00
CA GLY A 222 14.57 -8.76 -3.78
C GLY A 222 14.43 -7.24 -3.58
N SER A 223 13.21 -6.68 -3.65
CA SER A 223 12.96 -5.26 -3.37
C SER A 223 12.19 -5.06 -2.06
N PHE A 224 12.38 -3.93 -1.40
CA PHE A 224 11.71 -3.63 -0.14
C PHE A 224 11.55 -2.13 0.13
N GLY A 225 10.69 -1.82 1.09
CA GLY A 225 10.36 -0.45 1.45
C GLY A 225 9.34 -0.37 2.58
N CYS A 226 9.00 0.86 2.97
CA CYS A 226 7.98 1.07 3.99
C CYS A 226 6.59 0.97 3.36
N SER A 227 5.58 0.73 4.18
CA SER A 227 4.21 0.74 3.71
C SER A 227 3.25 1.36 4.73
N LEU A 228 2.20 1.97 4.21
CA LEU A 228 1.08 2.47 5.00
C LEU A 228 -0.17 1.68 4.64
N GLU A 229 -0.85 1.11 5.64
CA GLU A 229 -2.08 0.34 5.45
C GLU A 229 -3.26 1.12 6.05
N PHE A 230 -4.27 1.41 5.24
CA PHE A 230 -5.40 2.26 5.62
C PHE A 230 -6.57 1.39 6.05
N PHE A 231 -6.96 1.51 7.32
CA PHE A 231 -8.04 0.76 7.91
C PHE A 231 -9.24 1.65 8.19
N SER A 232 -10.43 1.10 8.00
CA SER A 232 -11.67 1.61 8.57
C SER A 232 -12.54 0.47 9.04
N ARG A 233 -13.00 0.55 10.30
CA ARG A 233 -13.95 -0.40 10.90
C ARG A 233 -13.57 -1.89 10.72
N GLY A 234 -12.29 -2.20 10.89
CA GLY A 234 -11.75 -3.56 10.77
C GLY A 234 -11.39 -3.98 9.36
N VAL A 235 -11.65 -3.17 8.33
CA VAL A 235 -11.30 -3.47 6.93
C VAL A 235 -10.08 -2.65 6.52
N GLU A 236 -9.04 -3.32 6.04
CA GLU A 236 -7.96 -2.67 5.28
C GLU A 236 -8.49 -2.30 3.89
N LEU A 237 -8.69 -1.01 3.64
CA LEU A 237 -9.26 -0.47 2.40
C LEU A 237 -8.24 -0.50 1.27
N PHE A 238 -7.02 -0.05 1.56
CA PHE A 238 -5.89 -0.03 0.63
C PHE A 238 -4.58 0.08 1.40
N ASN A 239 -3.47 -0.18 0.71
CA ASN A 239 -2.13 0.05 1.20
C ASN A 239 -1.32 0.87 0.19
N GLN A 240 -0.32 1.59 0.67
CA GLN A 240 0.72 2.24 -0.13
C GLN A 240 2.07 1.64 0.25
N VAL A 241 2.71 0.96 -0.68
CA VAL A 241 4.09 0.48 -0.56
C VAL A 241 5.02 1.45 -1.29
N TYR A 242 6.00 1.98 -0.55
CA TYR A 242 7.03 2.87 -1.08
C TYR A 242 8.31 2.07 -1.25
N THR A 243 8.45 1.39 -2.39
CA THR A 243 9.62 0.57 -2.68
C THR A 243 10.81 1.47 -2.99
N MET A 244 11.80 1.45 -2.09
CA MET A 244 12.94 2.37 -2.12
C MET A 244 14.28 1.65 -2.26
N PHE A 245 14.33 0.37 -1.89
CA PHE A 245 15.58 -0.37 -1.79
C PHE A 245 15.47 -1.73 -2.48
N GLU A 246 16.63 -2.24 -2.87
CA GLU A 246 16.81 -3.63 -3.28
C GLU A 246 17.90 -4.29 -2.44
N GLN A 247 17.76 -5.59 -2.25
CA GLN A 247 18.72 -6.44 -1.57
C GLN A 247 19.68 -7.04 -2.60
N THR A 248 20.98 -6.77 -2.43
CA THR A 248 22.05 -7.37 -3.26
C THR A 248 22.93 -8.28 -2.40
N PRO A 249 23.82 -9.10 -3.01
CA PRO A 249 24.80 -9.88 -2.26
C PRO A 249 25.71 -9.02 -1.36
N ASP A 250 25.96 -7.76 -1.75
CA ASP A 250 26.81 -6.85 -0.99
C ASP A 250 26.06 -6.15 0.15
N GLY A 251 24.73 -6.18 0.13
CA GLY A 251 23.85 -5.52 1.09
C GLY A 251 22.73 -4.73 0.41
N PRO A 252 21.92 -3.99 1.18
CA PRO A 252 20.87 -3.16 0.61
C PRO A 252 21.44 -1.94 -0.14
N ARG A 253 20.86 -1.63 -1.29
CA ARG A 253 21.10 -0.38 -2.04
C ARG A 253 19.79 0.32 -2.38
N GLU A 254 19.86 1.63 -2.56
CA GLU A 254 18.71 2.41 -3.02
C GLU A 254 18.43 2.13 -4.50
N LEU A 255 17.15 2.05 -4.86
CA LEU A 255 16.73 1.83 -6.23
C LEU A 255 17.00 3.06 -7.09
N SER A 256 17.49 2.83 -8.32
CA SER A 256 17.61 3.89 -9.34
C SER A 256 16.25 4.34 -9.89
N LEU A 257 15.24 3.49 -9.79
CA LEU A 257 13.85 3.77 -10.12
C LEU A 257 13.00 3.51 -8.87
N LYS A 258 12.53 4.56 -8.21
CA LYS A 258 11.65 4.44 -7.05
C LYS A 258 10.25 4.09 -7.53
N VAL A 259 9.59 3.22 -6.75
CA VAL A 259 8.29 2.66 -7.12
C VAL A 259 7.27 2.88 -6.02
N LEU A 260 6.16 3.53 -6.37
CA LEU A 260 4.93 3.44 -5.57
C LEU A 260 4.14 2.23 -6.05
N ASP A 261 3.83 1.35 -5.11
CA ASP A 261 2.90 0.25 -5.28
C ASP A 261 1.74 0.43 -4.30
N MET A 262 0.70 1.16 -4.72
CA MET A 262 -0.53 1.29 -3.94
C MET A 262 -1.56 0.30 -4.48
N GLY A 263 -2.09 -0.55 -3.61
CA GLY A 263 -3.14 -1.51 -3.93
C GLY A 263 -4.43 -1.23 -3.16
N LEU A 264 -5.49 -0.91 -3.88
CA LEU A 264 -6.84 -0.74 -3.32
C LEU A 264 -7.74 -1.91 -3.74
N GLY A 265 -8.27 -2.64 -2.77
CA GLY A 265 -9.24 -3.70 -3.03
C GLY A 265 -10.60 -3.10 -3.37
N GLN A 266 -10.98 -3.10 -4.65
CA GLN A 266 -12.18 -2.40 -5.13
C GLN A 266 -13.48 -2.93 -4.48
N GLU A 267 -13.50 -4.21 -4.11
CA GLU A 267 -14.61 -4.87 -3.43
C GLU A 267 -14.75 -4.47 -1.95
N ARG A 268 -13.75 -3.80 -1.37
CA ARG A 268 -13.74 -3.39 0.05
C ARG A 268 -14.22 -1.94 0.26
N VAL A 269 -14.32 -1.15 -0.82
CA VAL A 269 -14.67 0.28 -0.82
C VAL A 269 -16.10 0.48 -1.29
#